data_AF-A0A2K6PPL2-F1
#
_entry.id   AF-A0A2K6PPL2-F1
#
_cell.length_a   1.000
_cell.length_b   1.000
_cell.length_c   1.000
_cell.angle_alpha   90.00
_cell.angle_beta   90.00
_cell.angle_gamma   90.00
#
_symmetry.space_group_name_H-M   'P 1'
#
loop_
_entity.id
_entity.type
_entity.pdbx_description
1 polymer ?
#
loop_
_entity_poly.entity_id
_entity_poly.type
_entity_poly.pdbx_seq_one_letter_code
_entity_poly.pdbx_strand_id
1 'polypeptide(L)'
;MAASALYACTKCTQRYPFEELSQGQQLCKECRIAHPIVKCTYCRSEFQQESKTNTICKKCAQNVKQFGTPKPCQYCNIIAAFIGTKCQRCTNSEKKYGPPQTCEQCKQQCAFDRKEEGRRKVDGKLLCWLCTLSYKRVLQKTKEQRKSLGSSHSNSSSSSLTEKDQHHPKHHHHHHHHHHRHSSSHHKISNLSPEQEQGLWKQSHKSSAAIQNETPKKKPKLESKPSNGDRCM
;
A
#
# COMPACT_ATOMS: atom_id res chain seq x y z
N MET A 1 -5.42 -13.51 42.40
CA MET A 1 -4.98 -13.46 41.00
C MET A 1 -5.00 -12.00 40.55
N ALA A 2 -4.07 -11.56 39.69
CA ALA A 2 -4.15 -10.22 39.11
C ALA A 2 -5.23 -10.19 38.03
N ALA A 3 -6.12 -9.19 38.06
CA ALA A 3 -7.13 -9.00 37.01
C ALA A 3 -6.48 -8.34 35.79
N SER A 4 -6.50 -9.02 34.63
CA SER A 4 -6.01 -8.46 33.37
C SER A 4 -6.80 -7.20 33.00
N ALA A 5 -6.10 -6.12 32.63
CA ALA A 5 -6.75 -4.89 32.21
C ALA A 5 -7.53 -5.10 30.91
N LEU A 6 -8.84 -4.81 30.92
CA LEU A 6 -9.71 -4.98 29.75
C LEU A 6 -10.01 -3.64 29.08
N TYR A 7 -9.77 -3.59 27.76
CA TYR A 7 -9.86 -2.41 26.91
C TYR A 7 -11.11 -2.46 26.03
N ALA A 8 -11.75 -1.32 25.79
CA ALA A 8 -12.97 -1.26 24.97
C ALA A 8 -12.64 -1.29 23.47
N CYS A 9 -13.42 -2.07 22.71
CA CYS A 9 -13.39 -2.04 21.25
C CYS A 9 -13.99 -0.74 20.71
N THR A 10 -13.28 -0.03 19.83
CA THR A 10 -13.70 1.28 19.28
C THR A 10 -14.92 1.24 18.35
N LYS A 11 -15.52 0.05 18.14
CA LYS A 11 -16.75 -0.14 17.33
C LYS A 11 -17.93 -0.72 18.10
N CYS A 12 -17.74 -1.80 18.87
CA CYS A 12 -18.83 -2.43 19.64
C CYS A 12 -18.84 -2.07 21.13
N THR A 13 -17.89 -1.25 21.61
CA THR A 13 -17.65 -0.84 23.01
C THR A 13 -17.48 -1.94 24.06
N GLN A 14 -17.70 -3.22 23.70
CA GLN A 14 -17.38 -4.39 24.51
C GLN A 14 -15.89 -4.44 24.89
N ARG A 15 -15.60 -5.07 26.03
CA ARG A 15 -14.28 -5.11 26.66
C ARG A 15 -13.54 -6.42 26.34
N TYR A 16 -12.28 -6.31 25.97
CA TYR A 16 -11.40 -7.43 25.58
C TYR A 16 -10.00 -7.27 26.18
N PRO A 17 -9.20 -8.35 26.30
CA PRO A 17 -7.75 -8.26 26.50
C PRO A 17 -7.07 -7.42 25.42
N PHE A 18 -5.91 -6.86 25.71
CA PHE A 18 -5.17 -6.01 24.77
C PHE A 18 -4.74 -6.78 23.51
N GLU A 19 -4.43 -8.07 23.69
CA GLU A 19 -3.90 -9.01 22.70
C GLU A 19 -4.94 -9.38 21.63
N GLU A 20 -6.23 -9.33 21.98
CA GLU A 20 -7.33 -9.62 21.06
C GLU A 20 -7.70 -8.41 20.19
N LEU A 21 -7.41 -7.20 20.67
CA LEU A 21 -7.64 -5.95 19.95
C LEU A 21 -6.60 -5.70 18.85
N SER A 22 -7.03 -5.07 17.76
CA SER A 22 -6.14 -4.73 16.65
C SER A 22 -5.17 -3.60 17.04
N GLN A 23 -3.87 -3.86 16.93
CA GLN A 23 -2.83 -2.85 17.15
C GLN A 23 -3.13 -1.55 16.37
N GLY A 24 -3.19 -0.42 17.09
CA GLY A 24 -3.42 0.92 16.53
C GLY A 24 -4.87 1.30 16.20
N GLN A 25 -5.83 0.35 16.10
CA GLN A 25 -7.26 0.65 15.89
C GLN A 25 -8.18 0.22 17.04
N GLN A 26 -7.70 -0.62 17.97
CA GLN A 26 -8.48 -1.15 19.09
C GLN A 26 -9.82 -1.79 18.67
N LEU A 27 -9.78 -2.71 17.69
CA LEU A 27 -10.93 -3.49 17.22
C LEU A 27 -10.79 -4.97 17.57
N CYS A 28 -11.82 -5.55 18.18
CA CYS A 28 -11.94 -6.99 18.34
C CYS A 28 -12.00 -7.72 16.99
N LYS A 29 -11.86 -9.05 17.04
CA LYS A 29 -11.80 -9.93 15.87
C LYS A 29 -13.08 -9.82 15.02
N GLU A 30 -14.24 -9.71 15.66
CA GLU A 30 -15.56 -9.67 15.05
C GLU A 30 -15.75 -8.36 14.28
N CYS A 31 -15.47 -7.21 14.92
CA CYS A 31 -15.50 -5.91 14.26
C CYS A 31 -14.46 -5.79 13.14
N ARG A 32 -13.32 -6.47 13.24
CA ARG A 32 -12.27 -6.50 12.19
C ARG A 32 -12.69 -7.32 10.96
N ILE A 33 -13.56 -8.31 11.12
CA ILE A 33 -14.14 -9.11 10.03
C ILE A 33 -15.36 -8.37 9.43
N ALA A 34 -16.24 -7.82 10.27
CA ALA A 34 -17.41 -7.07 9.84
C ALA A 34 -17.06 -5.76 9.10
N HIS A 35 -15.93 -5.15 9.46
CA HIS A 35 -15.38 -3.95 8.86
C HIS A 35 -13.97 -4.25 8.30
N PRO A 36 -13.83 -4.68 7.04
CA PRO A 36 -12.52 -4.89 6.44
C PRO A 36 -11.82 -3.55 6.11
N ILE A 37 -10.49 -3.58 6.03
CA ILE A 37 -9.70 -2.48 5.42
C ILE A 37 -9.79 -2.61 3.90
N VAL A 38 -10.36 -1.60 3.24
CA VAL A 38 -10.55 -1.57 1.77
C VAL A 38 -9.92 -0.31 1.17
N LYS A 39 -9.81 -0.25 -0.17
CA LYS A 39 -9.27 0.90 -0.90
C LYS A 39 -10.39 1.78 -1.41
N CYS A 40 -10.32 3.08 -1.12
CA CYS A 40 -11.24 4.07 -1.66
C CYS A 40 -11.14 4.11 -3.19
N THR A 41 -12.25 3.90 -3.90
CA THR A 41 -12.30 3.87 -5.37
C THR A 41 -11.70 5.14 -5.99
N TYR A 42 -12.06 6.31 -5.45
CA TYR A 42 -11.52 7.60 -5.87
C TYR A 42 -10.05 7.78 -5.46
N CYS A 43 -9.72 8.00 -4.19
CA CYS A 43 -8.38 8.46 -3.80
C CYS A 43 -7.31 7.36 -3.63
N ARG A 44 -7.70 6.08 -3.77
CA ARG A 44 -6.88 4.86 -3.63
C ARG A 44 -6.17 4.69 -2.27
N SER A 45 -6.50 5.51 -1.28
CA SER A 45 -6.09 5.31 0.12
C SER A 45 -6.83 4.12 0.73
N GLU A 46 -6.16 3.39 1.61
CA GLU A 46 -6.74 2.30 2.42
C GLU A 46 -7.49 2.91 3.62
N PHE A 47 -8.67 2.37 3.95
CA PHE A 47 -9.54 2.84 5.03
C PHE A 47 -10.44 1.71 5.57
N GLN A 48 -10.91 1.87 6.81
CA GLN A 48 -11.81 0.92 7.47
C GLN A 48 -13.25 1.07 6.94
N GLN A 49 -13.82 -0.01 6.41
CA GLN A 49 -15.14 0.01 5.77
C GLN A 49 -16.28 0.02 6.81
N GLU A 50 -17.01 1.12 6.91
CA GLU A 50 -18.01 1.31 7.96
C GLU A 50 -19.35 0.60 7.70
N SER A 51 -19.69 0.34 6.43
CA SER A 51 -20.79 -0.56 6.03
C SER A 51 -20.49 -1.20 4.66
N LYS A 52 -21.11 -2.36 4.36
CA LYS A 52 -20.85 -3.16 3.15
C LYS A 52 -21.01 -2.40 1.82
N THR A 53 -21.77 -1.30 1.79
CA THR A 53 -21.99 -0.45 0.61
C THR A 53 -20.96 0.68 0.43
N ASN A 54 -20.21 1.07 1.47
CA ASN A 54 -19.29 2.21 1.43
C ASN A 54 -17.94 1.87 0.77
N THR A 55 -17.84 2.07 -0.55
CA THR A 55 -16.62 1.88 -1.36
C THR A 55 -15.69 3.11 -1.37
N ILE A 56 -16.11 4.22 -0.75
CA ILE A 56 -15.37 5.48 -0.68
C ILE A 56 -15.07 5.88 0.77
N CYS A 57 -13.88 6.45 1.02
CA CYS A 57 -13.52 6.92 2.35
C CYS A 57 -14.25 8.23 2.70
N LYS A 58 -14.43 8.49 4.01
CA LYS A 58 -15.23 9.63 4.52
C LYS A 58 -14.90 10.98 3.86
N LYS A 59 -13.61 11.29 3.66
CA LYS A 59 -13.17 12.52 2.97
C LYS A 59 -13.58 12.59 1.50
N CYS A 60 -13.62 11.46 0.79
CA CYS A 60 -14.14 11.43 -0.58
C CYS A 60 -15.67 11.52 -0.60
N ALA A 61 -16.38 10.92 0.36
CA ALA A 61 -17.82 11.07 0.49
C ALA A 61 -18.24 12.53 0.78
N GLN A 62 -17.51 13.22 1.66
CA GLN A 62 -17.69 14.66 1.91
C GLN A 62 -17.45 15.48 0.64
N ASN A 63 -16.34 15.24 -0.07
CA ASN A 63 -16.05 15.94 -1.31
C ASN A 63 -17.09 15.67 -2.41
N VAL A 64 -17.64 14.45 -2.54
CA VAL A 64 -18.74 14.16 -3.49
C VAL A 64 -20.00 14.97 -3.13
N LYS A 65 -20.36 15.06 -1.85
CA LYS A 65 -21.51 15.86 -1.40
C LYS A 65 -21.36 17.36 -1.66
N GLN A 66 -20.12 17.88 -1.69
CA GLN A 66 -19.84 19.31 -1.84
C GLN A 66 -19.51 19.73 -3.29
N PHE A 67 -18.85 18.87 -4.06
CA PHE A 67 -18.31 19.20 -5.39
C PHE A 67 -18.77 18.24 -6.51
N GLY A 68 -19.59 17.24 -6.19
CA GLY A 68 -20.05 16.22 -7.14
C GLY A 68 -18.97 15.20 -7.52
N THR A 69 -19.17 14.56 -8.68
CA THR A 69 -18.30 13.49 -9.18
C THR A 69 -16.92 14.04 -9.60
N PRO A 70 -15.81 13.54 -9.03
CA PRO A 70 -14.48 14.04 -9.34
C PRO A 70 -14.03 13.69 -10.77
N LYS A 71 -13.20 14.55 -11.35
CA LYS A 71 -12.54 14.31 -12.64
C LYS A 71 -11.24 13.52 -12.48
N PRO A 72 -10.71 12.88 -13.55
CA PRO A 72 -9.36 12.36 -13.59
C PRO A 72 -8.31 13.44 -13.29
N CYS A 73 -7.32 13.13 -12.45
CA CYS A 73 -6.21 14.03 -12.15
C CYS A 73 -5.23 14.11 -13.33
N GLN A 74 -4.99 15.32 -13.84
CA GLN A 74 -4.07 15.65 -14.94
C GLN A 74 -2.68 15.01 -14.85
N TYR A 75 -2.17 14.73 -13.65
CA TYR A 75 -0.83 14.17 -13.44
C TYR A 75 -0.81 12.65 -13.26
N CYS A 76 -1.75 12.08 -12.49
CA CYS A 76 -1.71 10.68 -12.06
C CYS A 76 -2.92 9.83 -12.48
N ASN A 77 -3.84 10.40 -13.27
CA ASN A 77 -5.07 9.78 -13.78
C ASN A 77 -5.98 9.14 -12.72
N ILE A 78 -5.76 9.42 -11.43
CA ILE A 78 -6.65 9.06 -10.34
C ILE A 78 -7.90 9.95 -10.43
N ILE A 79 -9.08 9.35 -10.46
CA ILE A 79 -10.38 10.04 -10.47
C ILE A 79 -10.64 10.62 -9.07
N ALA A 80 -10.02 11.75 -8.77
CA ALA A 80 -10.04 12.42 -7.47
C ALA A 80 -9.73 13.93 -7.57
N ALA A 81 -9.83 14.53 -8.76
CA ALA A 81 -9.83 15.98 -8.94
C ALA A 81 -11.26 16.50 -8.67
N PHE A 82 -11.55 16.81 -7.41
CA PHE A 82 -12.83 17.40 -6.98
C PHE A 82 -12.90 18.91 -7.23
N ILE A 83 -11.74 19.57 -7.32
CA ILE A 83 -11.59 21.00 -7.55
C ILE A 83 -10.47 21.18 -8.58
N GLY A 84 -10.73 21.90 -9.68
CA GLY A 84 -9.77 22.05 -10.78
C GLY A 84 -9.42 20.74 -11.48
N THR A 85 -8.20 20.66 -12.04
CA THR A 85 -7.72 19.52 -12.84
C THR A 85 -6.85 18.52 -12.07
N LYS A 86 -6.47 18.83 -10.82
CA LYS A 86 -5.49 18.07 -10.03
C LYS A 86 -6.15 17.49 -8.78
N CYS A 87 -5.85 16.22 -8.46
CA CYS A 87 -6.27 15.66 -7.17
C CYS A 87 -5.46 16.27 -6.03
N GLN A 88 -6.06 16.40 -4.84
CA GLN A 88 -5.44 17.04 -3.66
C GLN A 88 -4.03 16.53 -3.35
N ARG A 89 -3.75 15.25 -3.61
CA ARG A 89 -2.42 14.67 -3.39
C ARG A 89 -1.37 15.28 -4.32
N CYS A 90 -1.69 15.43 -5.60
CA CYS A 90 -0.83 16.07 -6.58
C CYS A 90 -0.66 17.57 -6.26
N THR A 91 -1.74 18.30 -5.98
CA THR A 91 -1.69 19.72 -5.61
C THR A 91 -0.82 19.97 -4.38
N ASN A 92 -0.96 19.13 -3.34
CA ASN A 92 -0.14 19.25 -2.12
C ASN A 92 1.32 18.85 -2.34
N SER A 93 1.59 17.85 -3.19
CA SER A 93 2.96 17.47 -3.54
C SER A 93 3.64 18.54 -4.39
N GLU A 94 2.94 19.13 -5.36
CA GLU A 94 3.43 20.20 -6.21
C GLU A 94 3.81 21.44 -5.38
N LYS A 95 2.92 21.89 -4.48
CA LYS A 95 3.22 23.02 -3.56
C LYS A 95 4.40 22.76 -2.62
N LYS A 96 4.74 21.50 -2.31
CA LYS A 96 5.81 21.13 -1.37
C LYS A 96 7.14 20.74 -2.03
N TYR A 97 7.11 20.19 -3.24
CA TYR A 97 8.26 19.56 -3.89
C TYR A 97 8.54 20.11 -5.30
N GLY A 98 7.77 21.09 -5.79
CA GLY A 98 7.92 21.64 -7.13
C GLY A 98 7.17 20.83 -8.21
N PRO A 99 7.41 21.14 -9.50
CA PRO A 99 6.66 20.56 -10.62
C PRO A 99 6.85 19.04 -10.72
N PRO A 100 5.82 18.30 -11.18
CA PRO A 100 5.88 16.85 -11.28
C PRO A 100 6.96 16.41 -12.27
N GLN A 101 7.57 15.27 -11.97
CA GLN A 101 8.59 14.61 -12.76
C GLN A 101 8.08 13.27 -13.31
N THR A 102 8.75 12.78 -14.36
CA THR A 102 8.46 11.47 -14.95
C THR A 102 8.74 10.34 -13.95
N CYS A 103 7.73 9.53 -13.65
CA CYS A 103 7.87 8.36 -12.80
C CYS A 103 8.65 7.26 -13.52
N GLU A 104 9.76 6.78 -12.94
CA GLU A 104 10.59 5.74 -13.57
C GLU A 104 9.83 4.45 -13.90
N GLN A 105 8.82 4.10 -13.10
CA GLN A 105 8.04 2.86 -13.22
C GLN A 105 6.87 2.98 -14.19
N CYS A 106 5.99 3.98 -14.03
CA CYS A 106 4.78 4.12 -14.87
C CYS A 106 4.88 5.18 -15.98
N LYS A 107 6.03 5.84 -16.13
CA LYS A 107 6.36 6.89 -17.13
C LYS A 107 5.44 8.12 -17.16
N GLN A 108 4.46 8.23 -16.26
CA GLN A 108 3.61 9.41 -16.10
C GLN A 108 4.32 10.54 -15.36
N GLN A 109 4.00 11.79 -15.69
CA GLN A 109 4.44 12.98 -14.96
C GLN A 109 3.66 13.15 -13.64
N CYS A 110 3.96 12.29 -12.66
CA CYS A 110 3.42 12.37 -11.29
C CYS A 110 4.37 11.83 -10.21
N ALA A 111 5.65 11.64 -10.52
CA ALA A 111 6.66 11.61 -9.47
C ALA A 111 6.90 13.02 -8.94
N PHE A 112 7.36 13.11 -7.70
CA PHE A 112 7.74 14.36 -7.05
C PHE A 112 8.98 14.04 -6.25
N ASP A 113 10.05 14.84 -6.40
CA ASP A 113 11.29 14.56 -5.70
C ASP A 113 11.14 14.89 -4.21
N ARG A 114 11.09 13.82 -3.41
CA ARG A 114 10.95 13.88 -1.95
C ARG A 114 12.31 13.94 -1.27
N LYS A 115 13.33 14.39 -2.00
CA LYS A 115 14.75 14.35 -1.65
C LYS A 115 15.19 12.92 -1.29
N GLU A 116 16.38 12.81 -0.71
CA GLU A 116 17.02 11.55 -0.39
C GLU A 116 16.17 10.62 0.50
N GLU A 117 15.44 11.17 1.47
CA GLU A 117 14.54 10.44 2.38
C GLU A 117 13.41 9.70 1.63
N GLY A 118 12.95 10.27 0.51
CA GLY A 118 12.04 9.60 -0.41
C GLY A 118 12.72 8.50 -1.21
N ARG A 119 13.86 8.81 -1.84
CA ARG A 119 14.62 7.91 -2.75
C ARG A 119 15.18 6.68 -2.04
N ARG A 120 15.77 6.81 -0.84
CA ARG A 120 16.29 5.69 -0.01
C ARG A 120 15.25 4.61 0.29
N LYS A 121 13.95 4.93 0.23
CA LYS A 121 12.83 4.01 0.56
C LYS A 121 12.31 3.23 -0.66
N VAL A 122 12.91 3.42 -1.83
CA VAL A 122 12.53 2.84 -3.14
C VAL A 122 13.75 2.62 -4.05
N ASP A 123 14.88 2.18 -3.47
CA ASP A 123 16.13 1.84 -4.19
C ASP A 123 16.71 3.00 -5.02
N GLY A 124 16.58 4.23 -4.53
CA GLY A 124 17.05 5.44 -5.22
C GLY A 124 16.02 6.06 -6.20
N LYS A 125 15.00 5.30 -6.59
CA LYS A 125 14.17 5.55 -7.78
C LYS A 125 13.13 6.66 -7.60
N LEU A 126 12.96 7.51 -8.60
CA LEU A 126 11.99 8.60 -8.64
C LEU A 126 10.59 8.07 -8.97
N LEU A 127 9.89 7.58 -7.95
CA LEU A 127 8.56 6.98 -8.08
C LEU A 127 7.42 7.95 -7.77
N CYS A 128 6.31 7.85 -8.52
CA CYS A 128 5.04 8.44 -8.13
C CYS A 128 4.46 7.75 -6.88
N TRP A 129 3.45 8.37 -6.25
CA TRP A 129 2.86 7.85 -5.01
C TRP A 129 2.28 6.42 -5.17
N LEU A 130 1.63 6.12 -6.30
CA LEU A 130 1.07 4.78 -6.57
C LEU A 130 2.19 3.73 -6.68
N CYS A 131 3.21 3.99 -7.49
CA CYS A 131 4.37 3.09 -7.63
C CYS A 131 5.12 2.95 -6.30
N THR A 132 5.23 4.02 -5.49
CA THR A 132 5.79 3.95 -4.13
C THR A 132 5.01 2.98 -3.25
N LEU A 133 3.67 3.02 -3.27
CA LEU A 133 2.85 2.09 -2.48
C LEU A 133 2.96 0.65 -2.99
N SER A 134 2.92 0.42 -4.31
CA SER A 134 3.09 -0.92 -4.87
C SER A 134 4.46 -1.50 -4.51
N TYR A 135 5.52 -0.72 -4.65
CA TYR A 135 6.88 -1.13 -4.30
C TYR A 135 7.00 -1.54 -2.82
N LYS A 136 6.48 -0.72 -1.90
CA LYS A 136 6.49 -1.05 -0.46
C LYS A 136 5.72 -2.33 -0.13
N ARG A 137 4.57 -2.59 -0.78
CA ARG A 137 3.83 -3.84 -0.58
C ARG A 137 4.60 -5.07 -1.07
N VAL A 138 5.39 -4.95 -2.14
CA VAL A 138 6.29 -6.02 -2.61
C VAL A 138 7.42 -6.25 -1.60
N LEU A 139 8.14 -5.20 -1.18
CA LEU A 139 9.20 -5.33 -0.18
C LEU A 139 8.73 -5.96 1.15
N GLN A 140 7.52 -5.61 1.61
CA GLN A 140 6.95 -6.23 2.81
C GLN A 140 6.69 -7.74 2.63
N LYS A 141 6.16 -8.18 1.47
CA LYS A 141 6.00 -9.61 1.17
C LYS A 141 7.34 -10.35 1.17
N THR A 142 8.36 -9.82 0.48
CA THR A 142 9.69 -10.44 0.44
C THR A 142 10.36 -10.50 1.82
N LYS A 143 10.18 -9.45 2.65
CA LYS A 143 10.70 -9.45 4.02
C LYS A 143 10.02 -10.52 4.89
N GLU A 144 8.70 -10.71 4.76
CA GLU A 144 7.98 -11.73 5.53
C GLU A 144 8.32 -13.15 5.07
N GLN A 145 8.44 -13.39 3.76
CA GLN A 145 8.90 -14.67 3.21
C GLN A 145 10.30 -15.06 3.71
N ARG A 146 11.23 -14.10 3.85
CA ARG A 146 12.56 -14.36 4.42
C ARG A 146 12.53 -14.64 5.94
N LYS A 147 11.50 -14.22 6.68
CA LYS A 147 11.31 -14.67 8.07
C LYS A 147 10.77 -16.10 8.11
N SER A 148 9.72 -16.41 7.34
CA SER A 148 9.08 -17.73 7.38
C SER A 148 10.00 -18.86 6.89
N LEU A 149 10.93 -18.55 5.98
CA LEU A 149 11.97 -19.48 5.53
C LEU A 149 13.24 -19.48 6.41
N GLY A 150 13.35 -18.54 7.36
CA GLY A 150 14.53 -18.39 8.22
C GLY A 150 14.50 -19.24 9.50
N SER A 151 13.42 -19.96 9.78
CA SER A 151 13.24 -20.75 11.02
C SER A 151 13.82 -22.16 10.96
N SER A 152 14.73 -22.45 10.03
CA SER A 152 15.34 -23.78 9.88
C SER A 152 16.81 -23.72 9.46
N HIS A 153 17.69 -23.30 10.37
CA HIS A 153 18.93 -24.04 10.69
C HIS A 153 19.56 -23.53 12.00
N SER A 154 20.26 -24.42 12.69
CA SER A 154 20.83 -24.24 14.03
C SER A 154 22.35 -24.08 14.00
N ASN A 155 22.90 -23.44 15.02
CA ASN A 155 24.30 -23.46 15.51
C ASN A 155 25.44 -23.81 14.54
N SER A 156 26.39 -22.87 14.42
CA SER A 156 27.82 -23.20 14.35
C SER A 156 28.60 -22.16 15.16
N SER A 157 29.64 -22.57 15.87
CA SER A 157 30.20 -21.84 17.01
C SER A 157 31.65 -21.39 16.81
N SER A 158 32.02 -20.30 17.51
CA SER A 158 33.33 -20.04 18.16
C SER A 158 34.64 -20.13 17.34
N SER A 159 35.29 -18.96 17.18
CA SER A 159 36.73 -18.70 17.48
C SER A 159 37.10 -17.26 17.06
N SER A 160 38.05 -16.52 17.66
CA SER A 160 38.73 -16.58 18.98
C SER A 160 39.48 -15.23 19.22
N LEU A 161 40.04 -15.03 20.43
CA LEU A 161 40.95 -13.91 20.83
C LEU A 161 40.26 -12.53 21.03
N THR A 162 40.70 -11.62 21.91
CA THR A 162 41.92 -11.51 22.77
C THR A 162 41.62 -11.15 24.24
N GLU A 163 42.58 -11.46 25.13
CA GLU A 163 43.06 -10.82 26.39
C GLU A 163 42.12 -9.98 27.31
N LYS A 164 42.11 -10.13 28.66
CA LYS A 164 43.11 -9.76 29.71
C LYS A 164 43.40 -8.24 29.82
N ASP A 165 43.59 -7.59 30.98
CA ASP A 165 43.84 -8.04 32.37
C ASP A 165 43.49 -6.95 33.46
N GLN A 166 43.27 -7.36 34.72
CA GLN A 166 43.48 -6.66 36.03
C GLN A 166 42.81 -5.31 36.51
N HIS A 167 42.22 -5.39 37.72
CA HIS A 167 42.21 -4.47 38.92
C HIS A 167 41.66 -3.01 38.92
N HIS A 168 40.58 -2.75 39.72
CA HIS A 168 40.61 -2.14 41.08
C HIS A 168 39.16 -1.98 41.68
N PRO A 169 38.92 -2.14 43.00
CA PRO A 169 37.57 -2.01 43.60
C PRO A 169 37.24 -0.62 44.23
N LYS A 170 35.94 -0.22 44.24
CA LYS A 170 35.17 0.33 45.42
C LYS A 170 33.75 0.84 45.08
N HIS A 171 32.78 0.42 45.91
CA HIS A 171 31.46 1.00 46.28
C HIS A 171 30.37 1.47 45.27
N HIS A 172 29.14 0.99 45.57
CA HIS A 172 27.78 1.54 45.38
C HIS A 172 27.39 2.29 44.08
N HIS A 173 26.44 1.72 43.34
CA HIS A 173 25.01 2.02 43.56
C HIS A 173 24.10 0.89 43.00
N HIS A 174 22.97 0.60 43.65
CA HIS A 174 21.99 -0.37 43.14
C HIS A 174 21.12 0.26 42.03
N HIS A 175 21.26 -0.23 40.80
CA HIS A 175 20.24 -0.09 39.76
C HIS A 175 19.83 -1.48 39.24
N HIS A 176 18.77 -2.06 39.81
CA HIS A 176 18.17 -3.29 39.28
C HIS A 176 17.39 -2.99 38.00
N HIS A 177 18.08 -2.99 36.86
CA HIS A 177 17.43 -3.10 35.56
C HIS A 177 16.79 -4.49 35.41
N HIS A 178 15.49 -4.58 35.68
CA HIS A 178 14.70 -5.77 35.39
C HIS A 178 14.55 -5.97 33.87
N HIS A 179 15.54 -6.59 33.25
CA HIS A 179 15.40 -7.15 31.91
C HIS A 179 14.38 -8.29 31.95
N HIS A 180 13.14 -8.01 31.53
CA HIS A 180 12.08 -9.01 31.45
C HIS A 180 12.40 -10.04 30.35
N ARG A 181 13.03 -11.14 30.76
CA ARG A 181 13.39 -12.28 29.92
C ARG A 181 12.12 -13.00 29.45
N HIS A 182 11.63 -12.64 28.27
CA HIS A 182 10.43 -13.26 27.69
C HIS A 182 10.70 -14.73 27.36
N SER A 183 10.23 -15.63 28.23
CA SER A 183 10.25 -17.07 27.98
C SER A 183 9.05 -17.45 27.12
N SER A 184 9.28 -17.79 25.85
CA SER A 184 8.23 -18.20 24.92
C SER A 184 7.97 -19.71 25.01
N SER A 185 6.93 -20.09 25.75
CA SER A 185 6.42 -21.47 25.79
C SER A 185 5.80 -21.85 24.43
N HIS A 186 6.57 -22.56 23.59
CA HIS A 186 6.08 -23.05 22.30
C HIS A 186 5.10 -24.22 22.48
N HIS A 187 3.81 -23.95 22.36
CA HIS A 187 2.82 -25.01 22.11
C HIS A 187 3.02 -25.58 20.70
N LYS A 188 3.16 -26.90 20.60
CA LYS A 188 3.19 -27.61 19.32
C LYS A 188 1.81 -27.56 18.67
N ILE A 189 1.76 -27.23 17.39
CA ILE A 189 0.63 -27.53 16.50
C ILE A 189 1.17 -28.48 15.43
N SER A 190 0.41 -29.53 15.12
CA SER A 190 0.87 -30.64 14.29
C SER A 190 1.08 -30.24 12.82
N ASN A 191 2.15 -30.76 12.21
CA ASN A 191 2.34 -30.68 10.77
C ASN A 191 1.30 -31.52 10.02
N LEU A 192 0.74 -30.97 8.95
CA LEU A 192 0.40 -31.72 7.74
C LEU A 192 1.07 -30.99 6.58
N SER A 193 1.90 -31.70 5.81
CA SER A 193 2.63 -31.16 4.65
C SER A 193 1.91 -31.53 3.36
N PRO A 194 1.95 -30.71 2.29
CA PRO A 194 1.33 -31.04 1.01
C PRO A 194 2.19 -32.04 0.23
N GLU A 195 1.54 -32.84 -0.61
CA GLU A 195 2.19 -33.65 -1.64
C GLU A 195 2.34 -32.87 -2.97
N GLN A 196 3.10 -33.46 -3.90
CA GLN A 196 3.62 -32.83 -5.12
C GLN A 196 2.55 -32.35 -6.12
N GLU A 197 2.88 -31.28 -6.86
CA GLU A 197 3.25 -31.46 -8.27
C GLU A 197 4.15 -30.32 -8.78
N GLN A 198 5.00 -30.63 -9.77
CA GLN A 198 5.86 -29.65 -10.45
C GLN A 198 5.74 -29.78 -11.98
N GLY A 199 5.19 -28.74 -12.59
CA GLY A 199 5.57 -28.29 -13.92
C GLY A 199 4.89 -28.98 -15.11
N LEU A 200 4.31 -28.16 -16.00
CA LEU A 200 4.50 -28.36 -17.43
C LEU A 200 4.60 -27.02 -18.16
N TRP A 201 5.76 -26.81 -18.76
CA TRP A 201 6.11 -25.62 -19.54
C TRP A 201 6.16 -26.00 -21.03
N LYS A 202 5.66 -25.09 -21.88
CA LYS A 202 5.76 -25.02 -23.36
C LYS A 202 4.57 -25.52 -24.20
N GLN A 203 4.22 -24.65 -25.17
CA GLN A 203 3.63 -24.92 -26.50
C GLN A 203 2.18 -25.46 -26.52
N SER A 204 1.33 -25.12 -27.50
CA SER A 204 1.64 -24.87 -28.91
C SER A 204 0.82 -23.74 -29.58
N HIS A 205 1.21 -23.39 -30.82
CA HIS A 205 0.45 -22.53 -31.73
C HIS A 205 -0.11 -23.36 -32.91
N LYS A 206 -1.40 -23.22 -33.24
CA LYS A 206 -1.86 -23.13 -34.65
C LYS A 206 -3.26 -22.50 -34.73
N SER A 207 -3.57 -21.96 -35.90
CA SER A 207 -4.76 -21.17 -36.23
C SER A 207 -5.85 -21.97 -36.96
N SER A 208 -6.91 -21.26 -37.40
CA SER A 208 -7.85 -21.58 -38.50
C SER A 208 -9.22 -22.18 -38.10
N ALA A 209 -10.35 -21.76 -38.70
CA ALA A 209 -10.56 -20.69 -39.69
C ALA A 209 -12.04 -20.21 -39.82
N ALA A 210 -12.19 -18.94 -40.27
CA ALA A 210 -13.26 -18.37 -41.12
C ALA A 210 -14.73 -18.40 -40.60
N ILE A 211 -15.73 -17.67 -41.13
CA ILE A 211 -15.92 -16.71 -42.27
C ILE A 211 -16.96 -15.63 -41.78
N GLN A 212 -17.30 -14.47 -42.37
CA GLN A 212 -17.02 -13.68 -43.60
C GLN A 212 -16.34 -12.31 -43.21
N ASN A 213 -16.17 -11.20 -43.96
CA ASN A 213 -16.86 -10.48 -45.07
C ASN A 213 -18.23 -9.86 -44.69
N GLU A 214 -18.62 -8.63 -45.10
CA GLU A 214 -18.30 -7.82 -46.31
C GLU A 214 -17.82 -6.37 -46.03
N THR A 215 -17.44 -5.62 -47.08
CA THR A 215 -17.25 -4.15 -47.04
C THR A 215 -17.50 -3.52 -48.43
N PRO A 216 -18.07 -2.31 -48.51
CA PRO A 216 -17.61 -1.39 -49.56
C PRO A 216 -17.31 0.04 -49.10
N LYS A 217 -16.41 0.70 -49.84
CA LYS A 217 -15.96 2.09 -49.66
C LYS A 217 -16.95 3.08 -50.30
N LYS A 218 -17.01 4.32 -49.80
CA LYS A 218 -16.65 5.54 -50.59
C LYS A 218 -16.58 6.82 -49.74
N LYS A 219 -15.76 7.76 -50.21
CA LYS A 219 -15.72 9.18 -49.81
C LYS A 219 -16.46 10.02 -50.85
N PRO A 220 -17.00 11.18 -50.47
CA PRO A 220 -16.71 12.41 -51.25
C PRO A 220 -15.67 13.35 -50.59
N LYS A 221 -15.40 14.48 -51.24
CA LYS A 221 -14.41 15.52 -50.88
C LYS A 221 -14.96 16.89 -51.32
N LEU A 222 -14.42 17.99 -50.76
CA LEU A 222 -14.81 19.39 -50.98
C LEU A 222 -16.17 19.76 -50.34
N GLU A 223 -16.48 21.02 -50.04
CA GLU A 223 -15.76 22.27 -50.33
C GLU A 223 -15.74 23.23 -49.11
N SER A 224 -14.84 24.22 -49.13
CA SER A 224 -14.70 25.27 -48.12
C SER A 224 -15.12 26.64 -48.66
N LYS A 225 -15.99 27.36 -47.95
CA LYS A 225 -16.26 28.79 -48.19
C LYS A 225 -16.31 29.58 -46.87
N PRO A 226 -15.51 30.65 -46.72
CA PRO A 226 -15.78 31.69 -45.73
C PRO A 226 -16.81 32.70 -46.28
N SER A 227 -17.52 33.40 -45.39
CA SER A 227 -18.13 34.68 -45.73
C SER A 227 -18.10 35.59 -44.50
N ASN A 228 -17.44 36.73 -44.62
CA ASN A 228 -17.81 37.89 -43.83
C ASN A 228 -19.15 38.43 -44.35
N GLY A 229 -19.88 39.14 -43.50
CA GLY A 229 -21.20 39.71 -43.83
C GLY A 229 -21.59 40.67 -42.72
N ASP A 230 -21.32 41.95 -42.94
CA ASP A 230 -21.53 43.02 -41.97
C ASP A 230 -22.89 43.72 -42.20
N ARG A 231 -23.40 44.36 -41.13
CA ARG A 231 -24.33 45.51 -41.12
C ARG A 231 -25.86 45.30 -41.21
N CYS A 232 -26.54 45.95 -40.26
CA CYS A 232 -27.95 46.40 -40.20
C CYS A 232 -29.11 45.39 -40.34
N MET A 233 -29.81 45.16 -39.21
CA MET A 233 -30.96 45.99 -38.81
C MET A 233 -30.91 46.22 -37.29
#